data_AF-S6VA61-F1
#
_entry.id   AF-S6VA61-F1
#
_cell.length_a   1.000
_cell.length_b   1.000
_cell.length_c   1.000
_cell.angle_alpha   90.00
_cell.angle_beta   90.00
_cell.angle_gamma   90.00
#
_symmetry.space_group_name_H-M   'P 1'
#
loop_
_entity.id
_entity.type
_entity.pdbx_description
1 polymer ?
#
loop_
_entity_poly.entity_id
_entity_poly.type
_entity_poly.pdbx_seq_one_letter_code
_entity_poly.pdbx_strand_id
1 'polypeptide(L)'
;MLERLFQLKAHNTNVRTEILAGVTTFLAMAYILFVNPSILGETGMDKGAVFVATCLAAAIGSTVMGLIANYPIALAPGMGLNAFFTYTVVLHMGHSWQVALGAVFISAVMFFILSIFRIREWIINSIPLPLRSAIAAGIGLFLALIALHNAGIVVSNPATIIGMGDLKQPAPVLATLGFFLIVALDHLKVRGAVLIGILAVTLVSIALGFTPFGGVVSVDIFDNSGTLIGVAKRAGLMGKDGHMPKMGRALIADSTAAMAGSLL
;
A
#
# COMPACT_ATOMS: atom_id res chain seq x y z
N MET A 1 20.44 -23.95 7.98
CA MET A 1 20.40 -22.86 6.98
C MET A 1 19.92 -21.55 7.58
N LEU A 2 18.67 -21.49 8.10
CA LEU A 2 18.09 -20.29 8.71
C LEU A 2 19.00 -19.55 9.70
N GLU A 3 19.62 -20.25 10.65
CA GLU A 3 20.52 -19.62 11.64
C GLU A 3 21.78 -18.98 11.03
N ARG A 4 22.29 -19.49 9.90
CA ARG A 4 23.44 -18.88 9.20
C ARG A 4 23.05 -17.64 8.39
N LEU A 5 21.81 -17.55 7.91
CA LEU A 5 21.33 -16.41 7.12
C LEU A 5 20.76 -15.31 8.02
N PHE A 6 19.82 -15.67 8.89
CA PHE A 6 18.98 -14.74 9.66
C PHE A 6 19.42 -14.56 11.12
N GLN A 7 20.33 -15.41 11.64
CA GLN A 7 20.91 -15.29 12.98
C GLN A 7 19.85 -15.16 14.10
N LEU A 8 18.82 -16.01 14.05
CA LEU A 8 17.62 -15.89 14.88
C LEU A 8 17.93 -15.88 16.39
N LYS A 9 18.92 -16.66 16.85
CA LYS A 9 19.34 -16.64 18.26
C LYS A 9 20.05 -15.33 18.63
N ALA A 10 20.87 -14.78 17.74
CA ALA A 10 21.52 -13.47 17.97
C ALA A 10 20.49 -12.32 18.01
N HIS A 11 19.36 -12.48 17.33
CA HIS A 11 18.23 -11.56 17.33
C HIS A 11 17.20 -11.87 18.44
N ASN A 12 17.46 -12.83 19.34
CA ASN A 12 16.54 -13.28 20.41
C ASN A 12 15.12 -13.67 19.93
N THR A 13 15.00 -14.18 18.70
CA THR A 13 13.73 -14.55 18.08
C THR A 13 13.65 -16.06 17.77
N ASN A 14 12.48 -16.53 17.33
CA ASN A 14 12.25 -17.90 16.91
C ASN A 14 11.31 -17.94 15.69
N VAL A 15 11.28 -19.08 14.98
CA VAL A 15 10.52 -19.26 13.73
C VAL A 15 9.02 -18.95 13.90
N ARG A 16 8.42 -19.27 15.05
CA ARG A 16 7.00 -18.95 15.32
C ARG A 16 6.80 -17.44 15.45
N THR A 17 7.69 -16.72 16.11
CA THR A 17 7.66 -15.26 16.21
C THR A 17 7.85 -14.58 14.85
N GLU A 18 8.78 -15.06 14.02
CA GLU A 18 9.05 -14.48 12.69
C GLU A 18 7.90 -14.68 11.70
N ILE A 19 7.36 -15.90 11.58
CA ILE A 19 6.18 -16.17 10.73
C ILE A 19 5.02 -15.24 11.12
N LEU A 20 4.85 -15.07 12.42
CA LEU A 20 3.78 -14.29 13.02
C LEU A 20 3.95 -12.78 12.85
N ALA A 21 5.18 -12.27 12.95
CA ALA A 21 5.53 -10.91 12.59
C ALA A 21 5.25 -10.67 11.09
N GLY A 22 5.70 -11.58 10.23
CA GLY A 22 5.43 -11.54 8.79
C GLY A 22 3.93 -11.48 8.44
N VAL A 23 3.12 -12.38 9.02
CA VAL A 23 1.64 -12.36 8.87
C VAL A 23 1.04 -11.07 9.44
N THR A 24 1.59 -10.54 10.53
CA THR A 24 1.12 -9.27 11.12
C THR A 24 1.37 -8.10 10.18
N THR A 25 2.56 -7.99 9.61
CA THR A 25 2.97 -6.96 8.64
C THR A 25 2.20 -7.09 7.33
N PHE A 26 2.06 -8.31 6.79
CA PHE A 26 1.24 -8.57 5.59
C PHE A 26 -0.18 -8.01 5.75
N LEU A 27 -0.91 -8.43 6.80
CA LEU A 27 -2.28 -7.93 7.05
C LEU A 27 -2.32 -6.49 7.63
N ALA A 28 -1.19 -5.79 7.76
CA ALA A 28 -1.19 -4.34 7.99
C ALA A 28 -1.11 -3.57 6.67
N MET A 29 -0.41 -4.12 5.67
CA MET A 29 -0.28 -3.57 4.32
C MET A 29 -1.32 -4.09 3.33
N ALA A 30 -2.08 -5.14 3.67
CA ALA A 30 -3.02 -5.81 2.77
C ALA A 30 -4.11 -4.88 2.17
N TYR A 31 -4.35 -3.70 2.75
CA TYR A 31 -5.22 -2.69 2.15
C TYR A 31 -4.72 -2.24 0.76
N ILE A 32 -3.41 -2.27 0.51
CA ILE A 32 -2.77 -1.92 -0.77
C ILE A 32 -3.31 -2.81 -1.90
N LEU A 33 -3.67 -4.06 -1.59
CA LEU A 33 -4.22 -5.01 -2.58
C LEU A 33 -5.56 -4.53 -3.15
N PHE A 34 -6.32 -3.71 -2.41
CA PHE A 34 -7.62 -3.19 -2.85
C PHE A 34 -7.51 -1.74 -3.35
N VAL A 35 -6.71 -0.90 -2.68
CA VAL A 35 -6.56 0.52 -3.02
C VAL A 35 -5.68 0.73 -4.25
N ASN A 36 -4.69 -0.15 -4.52
CA ASN A 36 -3.85 0.01 -5.71
C ASN A 36 -4.60 -0.28 -7.02
N PRO A 37 -5.38 -1.37 -7.16
CA PRO A 37 -6.24 -1.57 -8.33
C PRO A 37 -7.31 -0.49 -8.51
N SER A 38 -7.86 0.08 -7.43
CA SER A 38 -8.82 1.18 -7.58
C SER A 38 -8.17 2.43 -8.16
N ILE A 39 -6.95 2.79 -7.73
CA ILE A 39 -6.24 4.00 -8.20
C ILE A 39 -5.65 3.80 -9.61
N LEU A 40 -4.96 2.68 -9.88
CA LEU A 40 -4.37 2.45 -11.20
C LEU A 40 -5.44 2.11 -12.25
N GLY A 41 -6.56 1.49 -11.85
CA GLY A 41 -7.69 1.21 -12.73
C GLY A 41 -8.35 2.47 -13.31
N GLU A 42 -8.24 3.63 -12.66
CA GLU A 42 -8.70 4.92 -13.23
C GLU A 42 -7.93 5.32 -14.49
N THR A 43 -6.72 4.80 -14.69
CA THR A 43 -5.92 5.04 -15.91
C THR A 43 -6.33 4.14 -17.10
N GLY A 44 -7.31 3.26 -16.92
CA GLY A 44 -7.71 2.25 -17.90
C GLY A 44 -6.89 0.96 -17.87
N MET A 45 -6.14 0.72 -16.79
CA MET A 45 -5.52 -0.59 -16.52
C MET A 45 -6.56 -1.60 -16.01
N ASP A 46 -6.39 -2.88 -16.35
CA ASP A 46 -7.25 -3.94 -15.82
C ASP A 46 -7.02 -4.14 -14.31
N LYS A 47 -8.11 -4.14 -13.53
CA LYS A 47 -8.04 -4.17 -12.06
C LYS A 47 -7.55 -5.53 -11.53
N GLY A 48 -7.95 -6.64 -12.17
CA GLY A 48 -7.51 -7.98 -11.81
C GLY A 48 -6.02 -8.18 -12.10
N ALA A 49 -5.55 -7.74 -13.26
CA ALA A 49 -4.13 -7.73 -13.62
C ALA A 49 -3.31 -6.89 -12.63
N VAL A 50 -3.75 -5.67 -12.30
CA VAL A 50 -3.08 -4.82 -11.30
C VAL A 50 -3.08 -5.47 -9.91
N PHE A 51 -4.17 -6.13 -9.49
CA PHE A 51 -4.21 -6.87 -8.23
C PHE A 51 -3.13 -7.96 -8.19
N VAL A 52 -3.05 -8.78 -9.24
CA VAL A 52 -2.08 -9.89 -9.35
C VAL A 52 -0.65 -9.35 -9.42
N ALA A 53 -0.38 -8.34 -10.26
CA ALA A 53 0.92 -7.69 -10.36
C ALA A 53 1.36 -7.07 -9.02
N THR A 54 0.44 -6.42 -8.29
CA THR A 54 0.68 -5.88 -6.94
C THR A 54 1.09 -6.99 -5.97
N CYS A 55 0.38 -8.13 -5.97
CA CYS A 55 0.69 -9.28 -5.13
C CYS A 55 2.06 -9.87 -5.45
N LEU A 56 2.35 -10.10 -6.73
CA LEU A 56 3.60 -10.69 -7.20
C LEU A 56 4.80 -9.77 -6.93
N ALA A 57 4.70 -8.48 -7.26
CA ALA A 57 5.75 -7.51 -7.01
C ALA A 57 6.06 -7.35 -5.51
N ALA A 58 5.03 -7.30 -4.65
CA ALA A 58 5.21 -7.24 -3.19
C ALA A 58 5.83 -8.53 -2.62
N ALA A 59 5.40 -9.70 -3.10
CA ALA A 59 5.94 -11.00 -2.68
C ALA A 59 7.41 -11.17 -3.10
N ILE A 60 7.74 -10.88 -4.36
CA ILE A 60 9.10 -10.94 -4.90
C ILE A 60 9.99 -9.92 -4.18
N GLY A 61 9.56 -8.65 -4.09
CA GLY A 61 10.33 -7.60 -3.43
C GLY A 61 10.60 -7.90 -1.96
N SER A 62 9.59 -8.32 -1.20
CA SER A 62 9.75 -8.72 0.20
C SER A 62 10.68 -9.93 0.37
N THR A 63 10.63 -10.89 -0.56
CA THR A 63 11.54 -12.04 -0.59
C THR A 63 12.99 -11.62 -0.86
N VAL A 64 13.21 -10.70 -1.81
CA VAL A 64 14.53 -10.15 -2.14
C VAL A 64 15.10 -9.34 -0.96
N MET A 65 14.28 -8.53 -0.29
CA MET A 65 14.67 -7.80 0.92
C MET A 65 15.05 -8.76 2.06
N GLY A 66 14.23 -9.80 2.29
CA GLY A 66 14.52 -10.83 3.29
C GLY A 66 15.81 -11.60 3.02
N LEU A 67 16.02 -12.09 1.79
CA LEU A 67 17.15 -12.97 1.48
C LEU A 67 18.47 -12.24 1.18
N ILE A 68 18.43 -11.11 0.44
CA ILE A 68 19.65 -10.42 -0.01
C ILE A 68 20.07 -9.31 0.97
N ALA A 69 19.13 -8.48 1.41
CA ALA A 69 19.43 -7.43 2.38
C ALA A 69 19.49 -7.97 3.82
N ASN A 70 18.85 -9.12 4.10
CA ASN A 70 18.66 -9.66 5.44
C ASN A 70 18.08 -8.58 6.36
N TYR A 71 16.90 -8.11 5.97
CA TYR A 71 16.18 -7.00 6.60
C TYR A 71 14.72 -7.37 6.85
N PRO A 72 14.18 -7.16 8.08
CA PRO A 72 12.79 -7.46 8.41
C PRO A 72 11.85 -6.35 7.95
N ILE A 73 11.95 -5.97 6.67
CA ILE A 73 11.12 -4.95 6.02
C ILE A 73 10.40 -5.62 4.86
N ALA A 74 9.09 -5.46 4.82
CA ALA A 74 8.30 -5.88 3.67
C ALA A 74 8.26 -4.74 2.64
N LEU A 75 8.41 -5.09 1.36
CA LEU A 75 8.29 -4.16 0.23
C LEU A 75 6.89 -4.32 -0.39
N ALA A 76 6.24 -3.19 -0.63
CA ALA A 76 4.97 -3.08 -1.35
C ALA A 76 4.96 -1.76 -2.14
N PRO A 77 4.13 -1.63 -3.19
CA PRO A 77 4.05 -0.39 -3.97
C PRO A 77 3.75 0.85 -3.12
N GLY A 78 4.49 1.93 -3.37
CA GLY A 78 4.34 3.17 -2.62
C GLY A 78 3.10 3.96 -3.03
N MET A 79 2.05 3.95 -2.19
CA MET A 79 0.75 4.56 -2.51
C MET A 79 0.82 6.02 -3.01
N GLY A 80 1.74 6.83 -2.48
CA GLY A 80 1.94 8.21 -2.96
C GLY A 80 2.51 8.32 -4.37
N LEU A 81 3.38 7.39 -4.77
CA LEU A 81 3.92 7.31 -6.13
C LEU A 81 2.83 6.86 -7.12
N ASN A 82 1.97 5.93 -6.71
CA ASN A 82 0.88 5.43 -7.55
C ASN A 82 -0.22 6.50 -7.73
N ALA A 83 -0.49 7.31 -6.70
CA ALA A 83 -1.38 8.46 -6.84
C ALA A 83 -0.78 9.55 -7.75
N PHE A 84 0.52 9.86 -7.64
CA PHE A 84 1.19 10.77 -8.57
C PHE A 84 1.16 10.23 -10.02
N PHE A 85 1.41 8.93 -10.20
CA PHE A 85 1.33 8.24 -11.49
C PHE A 85 -0.07 8.40 -12.12
N THR A 86 -1.13 8.00 -11.40
CA THR A 86 -2.51 8.08 -11.91
C THR A 86 -2.92 9.53 -12.14
N TYR A 87 -2.97 10.33 -11.07
CA TYR A 87 -3.65 11.62 -11.11
C TYR A 87 -2.83 12.71 -11.80
N THR A 88 -1.49 12.69 -11.68
CA THR A 88 -0.62 13.69 -12.31
C THR A 88 -0.15 13.25 -13.69
N VAL A 89 0.52 12.10 -13.81
CA VAL A 89 1.20 11.72 -15.07
C VAL A 89 0.21 11.24 -16.13
N VAL A 90 -0.74 10.39 -15.76
CA VAL A 90 -1.70 9.84 -16.74
C VAL A 90 -2.90 10.76 -16.94
N LEU A 91 -3.64 11.09 -15.88
CA LEU A 91 -4.89 11.83 -16.00
C LEU A 91 -4.70 13.33 -16.27
N HIS A 92 -3.79 14.00 -15.57
CA HIS A 92 -3.59 15.46 -15.73
C HIS A 92 -2.66 15.83 -16.91
N MET A 93 -1.53 15.14 -17.07
CA MET A 93 -0.60 15.38 -18.20
C MET A 93 -1.00 14.66 -19.49
N GLY A 94 -1.98 13.74 -19.45
CA GLY A 94 -2.53 13.07 -20.63
C GLY A 94 -1.61 12.01 -21.25
N HIS A 95 -0.59 11.54 -20.54
CA HIS A 95 0.26 10.44 -21.03
C HIS A 95 -0.43 9.09 -20.87
N SER A 96 -0.15 8.14 -21.76
CA SER A 96 -0.68 6.78 -21.61
C SER A 96 0.01 6.06 -20.43
N TRP A 97 -0.73 5.17 -19.75
CA TRP A 97 -0.19 4.41 -18.62
C TRP A 97 1.02 3.54 -19.00
N GLN A 98 1.09 3.07 -20.26
CA GLN A 98 2.26 2.33 -20.78
C GLN A 98 3.51 3.22 -20.85
N VAL A 99 3.38 4.46 -21.33
CA VAL A 99 4.50 5.43 -21.37
C VAL A 99 4.94 5.79 -19.97
N ALA A 100 3.99 6.00 -19.05
CA ALA A 100 4.28 6.27 -17.65
C ALA A 100 5.01 5.08 -16.97
N LEU A 101 4.59 3.83 -17.21
CA LEU A 101 5.30 2.63 -16.71
C LEU A 101 6.69 2.50 -17.32
N GLY A 102 6.86 2.81 -18.62
CA GLY A 102 8.18 2.86 -19.26
C GLY A 102 9.13 3.87 -18.58
N ALA A 103 8.63 5.04 -18.19
CA ALA A 103 9.40 6.02 -17.41
C ALA A 103 9.74 5.51 -16.00
N VAL A 104 8.82 4.81 -15.33
CA VAL A 104 9.08 4.15 -14.03
C VAL A 104 10.15 3.07 -14.17
N PHE A 105 10.10 2.24 -15.20
CA PHE A 105 11.11 1.21 -15.49
C PHE A 105 12.51 1.84 -15.72
N ILE A 106 12.61 2.86 -16.57
CA ILE A 106 13.86 3.59 -16.82
C ILE A 106 14.39 4.21 -15.51
N SER A 107 13.52 4.82 -14.70
CA SER A 107 13.88 5.36 -13.39
C SER A 107 14.42 4.28 -12.45
N ALA A 108 13.77 3.11 -12.39
CA ALA A 108 14.20 1.99 -11.56
C ALA A 108 15.56 1.42 -12.01
N VAL A 109 15.83 1.34 -13.32
CA VAL A 109 17.14 0.96 -13.86
C VAL A 109 18.21 1.99 -13.49
N MET A 110 17.94 3.29 -13.66
CA MET A 110 18.87 4.35 -13.25
C MET A 110 19.15 4.30 -11.75
N PHE A 111 18.12 4.09 -10.91
CA PHE A 111 18.27 3.97 -9.47
C PHE A 111 19.03 2.72 -9.03
N PHE A 112 18.87 1.60 -9.74
CA PHE A 112 19.65 0.40 -9.51
C PHE A 112 21.14 0.66 -9.77
N ILE A 113 21.47 1.31 -10.90
CA ILE A 113 22.85 1.72 -11.24
C ILE A 113 23.42 2.67 -10.16
N LEU A 114 22.68 3.71 -9.78
CA LEU A 114 23.10 4.66 -8.73
C LEU A 114 23.24 4.01 -7.34
N SER A 115 22.54 2.91 -7.08
CA SER A 115 22.66 2.15 -5.83
C SER A 115 23.99 1.39 -5.73
N ILE A 116 24.52 0.90 -6.86
CA ILE A 116 25.85 0.26 -6.92
C ILE A 116 26.94 1.25 -6.51
N PHE A 117 26.85 2.50 -6.97
CA PHE A 117 27.83 3.56 -6.68
C PHE A 117 27.63 4.27 -5.32
N ARG A 118 26.69 3.81 -4.47
CA ARG A 118 26.30 4.44 -3.18
C ARG A 118 25.84 5.90 -3.24
N ILE A 119 25.72 6.50 -4.44
CA ILE A 119 25.26 7.88 -4.65
C ILE A 119 23.86 8.10 -4.03
N ARG A 120 23.00 7.07 -4.10
CA ARG A 120 21.66 7.08 -3.49
C ARG A 120 21.69 7.31 -1.97
N GLU A 121 22.68 6.78 -1.27
CA GLU A 121 22.87 6.96 0.17
C GLU A 121 23.25 8.41 0.49
N TRP A 122 24.09 9.04 -0.35
CA TRP A 122 24.46 10.45 -0.22
C TRP A 122 23.26 11.37 -0.48
N ILE A 123 22.49 11.13 -1.56
CA ILE A 123 21.28 11.91 -1.88
C ILE A 123 20.29 11.86 -0.71
N ILE A 124 19.97 10.67 -0.19
CA ILE A 124 19.03 10.52 0.93
C ILE A 124 19.54 11.25 2.18
N ASN A 125 20.83 11.12 2.50
CA ASN A 125 21.43 11.78 3.67
C ASN A 125 21.45 13.31 3.54
N SER A 126 21.61 13.85 2.33
CA SER A 126 21.55 15.29 2.06
C SER A 126 20.16 15.91 2.21
N ILE A 127 19.07 15.14 2.17
CA ILE A 127 17.72 15.67 2.44
C ILE A 127 17.56 15.83 3.97
N PRO A 128 17.39 17.05 4.50
CA PRO A 128 17.20 17.26 5.94
C PRO A 128 15.88 16.67 6.43
N LEU A 129 15.85 16.21 7.69
CA LEU A 129 14.69 15.51 8.28
C LEU A 129 13.36 16.26 8.14
N PRO A 130 13.27 17.60 8.33
CA PRO A 130 12.02 18.34 8.11
C PRO A 130 11.45 18.20 6.70
N LEU A 131 12.30 18.14 5.66
CA LEU A 131 11.83 17.92 4.29
C LEU A 131 11.35 16.48 4.07
N ARG A 132 12.00 15.48 4.67
CA ARG A 132 11.52 14.08 4.62
C ARG A 132 10.14 13.95 5.27
N SER A 133 9.94 14.58 6.43
CA SER A 133 8.64 14.62 7.12
C SER A 133 7.58 15.39 6.33
N ALA A 134 7.94 16.52 5.71
CA ALA A 134 7.02 17.31 4.89
C ALA A 134 6.54 16.53 3.64
N ILE A 135 7.41 15.75 2.98
CA ILE A 135 7.03 14.88 1.86
C ILE A 135 6.00 13.84 2.31
N ALA A 136 6.24 13.16 3.43
CA ALA A 136 5.32 12.17 3.98
C ALA A 136 3.95 12.80 4.36
N ALA A 137 3.96 13.97 5.00
CA ALA A 137 2.75 14.70 5.37
C ALA A 137 1.95 15.16 4.14
N GLY A 138 2.63 15.70 3.12
CA GLY A 138 2.02 16.14 1.86
C GLY A 138 1.35 15.00 1.09
N ILE A 139 2.04 13.86 0.97
CA ILE A 139 1.48 12.63 0.37
C ILE A 139 0.26 12.14 1.17
N GLY A 140 0.33 12.15 2.51
CA GLY A 140 -0.78 11.75 3.37
C GLY A 140 -2.02 12.64 3.20
N LEU A 141 -1.84 13.96 3.18
CA LEU A 141 -2.93 14.92 2.96
C LEU A 141 -3.52 14.82 1.55
N PHE A 142 -2.69 14.58 0.54
CA PHE A 142 -3.13 14.38 -0.84
C PHE A 142 -3.99 13.10 -0.99
N LEU A 143 -3.52 11.98 -0.45
CA LEU A 143 -4.29 10.72 -0.43
C LEU A 143 -5.57 10.84 0.39
N ALA A 144 -5.56 11.60 1.50
CA ALA A 144 -6.77 11.87 2.27
C ALA A 144 -7.79 12.70 1.46
N LEU A 145 -7.35 13.72 0.72
CA LEU A 145 -8.23 14.51 -0.15
C LEU A 145 -8.86 13.64 -1.26
N ILE A 146 -8.09 12.76 -1.89
CA ILE A 146 -8.60 11.81 -2.89
C ILE A 146 -9.62 10.86 -2.25
N ALA A 147 -9.35 10.34 -1.04
CA ALA A 147 -10.29 9.47 -0.33
C ALA A 147 -11.60 10.19 0.03
N LEU A 148 -11.53 11.47 0.47
CA LEU A 148 -12.71 12.29 0.73
C LEU A 148 -13.49 12.61 -0.55
N HIS A 149 -12.81 12.81 -1.68
CA HIS A 149 -13.44 13.00 -2.98
C HIS A 149 -14.16 11.74 -3.45
N ASN A 150 -13.48 10.58 -3.42
CA ASN A 150 -14.05 9.30 -3.83
C ASN A 150 -15.17 8.81 -2.90
N ALA A 151 -15.17 9.25 -1.64
CA ALA A 151 -16.28 9.05 -0.70
C ALA A 151 -17.47 10.01 -0.94
N GLY A 152 -17.35 11.01 -1.81
CA GLY A 152 -18.37 12.05 -2.05
C GLY A 152 -18.51 13.08 -0.91
N ILE A 153 -17.56 13.13 0.02
CA ILE A 153 -17.51 14.12 1.12
C ILE A 153 -17.02 15.46 0.57
N VAL A 154 -16.05 15.42 -0.33
CA VAL A 154 -15.51 16.56 -1.07
C VAL A 154 -15.93 16.45 -2.54
N VAL A 155 -16.32 17.57 -3.15
CA VAL A 155 -16.66 17.67 -4.58
C VAL A 155 -15.97 18.87 -5.22
N SER A 156 -15.72 18.81 -6.51
CA SER A 156 -15.16 19.93 -7.27
C SER A 156 -16.14 21.11 -7.30
N ASN A 157 -15.68 22.31 -6.92
CA ASN A 157 -16.48 23.54 -6.97
C ASN A 157 -15.80 24.58 -7.89
N PRO A 158 -16.49 25.13 -8.90
CA PRO A 158 -15.90 26.12 -9.82
C PRO A 158 -15.33 27.38 -9.15
N ALA A 159 -15.84 27.78 -7.98
CA ALA A 159 -15.43 29.00 -7.28
C ALA A 159 -14.29 28.79 -6.26
N THR A 160 -14.17 27.58 -5.70
CA THR A 160 -13.23 27.29 -4.58
C THR A 160 -12.30 26.11 -4.84
N ILE A 161 -12.41 25.45 -6.01
CA ILE A 161 -11.80 24.17 -6.39
C ILE A 161 -12.32 22.99 -5.54
N ILE A 162 -12.44 23.17 -4.23
CA ILE A 162 -12.93 22.21 -3.22
C ILE A 162 -14.26 22.72 -2.64
N GLY A 163 -15.30 21.89 -2.68
CA GLY A 163 -16.60 22.11 -2.06
C GLY A 163 -17.06 20.91 -1.22
N MET A 164 -18.13 21.11 -0.44
CA MET A 164 -18.76 20.05 0.37
C MET A 164 -19.77 19.26 -0.47
N GLY A 165 -19.68 17.94 -0.44
CA GLY A 165 -20.67 17.05 -1.08
C GLY A 165 -21.92 16.81 -0.22
N ASP A 166 -22.88 16.05 -0.74
CA ASP A 166 -24.11 15.72 -0.02
C ASP A 166 -23.86 14.63 1.04
N LEU A 167 -23.60 15.06 2.27
CA LEU A 167 -23.33 14.19 3.42
C LEU A 167 -24.51 13.28 3.83
N LYS A 168 -25.69 13.41 3.22
CA LYS A 168 -26.83 12.50 3.43
C LYS A 168 -26.78 11.26 2.55
N GLN A 169 -25.91 11.24 1.53
CA GLN A 169 -25.75 10.08 0.66
C GLN A 169 -25.12 8.89 1.41
N PRO A 170 -25.41 7.64 1.02
CA PRO A 170 -24.89 6.46 1.69
C PRO A 170 -23.36 6.40 1.75
N ALA A 171 -22.67 6.81 0.67
CA ALA A 171 -21.22 6.72 0.58
C ALA A 171 -20.48 7.64 1.58
N PRO A 172 -20.77 8.95 1.69
CA PRO A 172 -20.24 9.81 2.75
C PRO A 172 -20.48 9.29 4.17
N VAL A 173 -21.70 8.79 4.44
CA VAL A 173 -22.07 8.27 5.77
C VAL A 173 -21.27 7.00 6.10
N LEU A 174 -21.22 6.03 5.17
CA LEU A 174 -20.48 4.78 5.33
C LEU A 174 -18.97 5.01 5.45
N ALA A 175 -18.40 5.94 4.66
CA ALA A 175 -17.00 6.33 4.76
C ALA A 175 -16.67 6.98 6.11
N THR A 176 -17.55 7.85 6.61
CA THR A 176 -17.39 8.52 7.91
C THR A 176 -17.48 7.52 9.07
N LEU A 177 -18.48 6.64 9.07
CA LEU A 177 -18.61 5.56 10.05
C LEU A 177 -17.42 4.59 10.01
N GLY A 178 -16.97 4.24 8.80
CA GLY A 178 -15.77 3.43 8.57
C GLY A 178 -14.51 4.06 9.15
N PHE A 179 -14.29 5.35 8.91
CA PHE A 179 -13.16 6.09 9.47
C PHE A 179 -13.17 6.06 11.00
N PHE A 180 -14.30 6.39 11.65
CA PHE A 180 -14.40 6.34 13.11
C PHE A 180 -14.23 4.92 13.68
N LEU A 181 -14.74 3.90 12.99
CA LEU A 181 -14.52 2.50 13.37
C LEU A 181 -13.03 2.12 13.28
N ILE A 182 -12.34 2.49 12.21
CA ILE A 182 -10.89 2.25 12.06
C ILE A 182 -10.11 2.97 13.16
N VAL A 183 -10.41 4.25 13.43
CA VAL A 183 -9.76 5.03 14.49
C VAL A 183 -10.01 4.44 15.87
N ALA A 184 -11.23 3.98 16.17
CA ALA A 184 -11.55 3.32 17.43
C ALA A 184 -10.79 1.99 17.59
N LEU A 185 -10.76 1.16 16.54
CA LEU A 185 -10.04 -0.11 16.54
C LEU A 185 -8.51 0.09 16.64
N ASP A 186 -7.95 1.11 15.99
CA ASP A 186 -6.52 1.44 16.07
C ASP A 186 -6.14 2.01 17.45
N HIS A 187 -6.99 2.86 18.04
CA HIS A 187 -6.82 3.33 19.42
C HIS A 187 -6.85 2.18 20.43
N LEU A 188 -7.73 1.18 20.21
CA LEU A 188 -7.79 -0.07 20.95
C LEU A 188 -6.65 -1.05 20.59
N LYS A 189 -5.72 -0.66 19.70
CA LYS A 189 -4.55 -1.42 19.24
C LYS A 189 -4.91 -2.77 18.60
N VAL A 190 -6.08 -2.84 17.97
CA VAL A 190 -6.56 -4.02 17.25
C VAL A 190 -5.78 -4.19 15.94
N ARG A 191 -5.08 -5.32 15.81
CA ARG A 191 -4.19 -5.57 14.66
C ARG A 191 -5.01 -5.76 13.38
N GLY A 192 -4.84 -4.84 12.43
CA GLY A 192 -5.62 -4.83 11.19
C GLY A 192 -6.92 -4.02 11.30
N ALA A 193 -6.98 -3.04 12.20
CA ALA A 193 -8.08 -2.07 12.33
C ALA A 193 -8.63 -1.58 10.99
N VAL A 194 -7.75 -1.18 10.05
CA VAL A 194 -8.11 -0.76 8.68
C VAL A 194 -8.89 -1.83 7.93
N LEU A 195 -8.42 -3.09 7.94
CA LEU A 195 -9.06 -4.21 7.25
C LEU A 195 -10.43 -4.54 7.89
N ILE A 196 -10.51 -4.55 9.22
CA ILE A 196 -11.76 -4.81 9.95
C ILE A 196 -12.78 -3.72 9.65
N GLY A 197 -12.35 -2.45 9.59
CA GLY A 197 -13.20 -1.32 9.22
C GLY A 197 -13.75 -1.46 7.80
N ILE A 198 -12.90 -1.77 6.82
CA ILE A 198 -13.32 -2.02 5.43
C ILE A 198 -14.37 -3.13 5.39
N LEU A 199 -14.10 -4.30 6.00
CA LEU A 199 -15.03 -5.43 6.01
C LEU A 199 -16.36 -5.10 6.68
N ALA A 200 -16.34 -4.41 7.82
CA ALA A 200 -17.55 -4.00 8.53
C ALA A 200 -18.40 -3.03 7.71
N VAL A 201 -17.78 -2.02 7.08
CA VAL A 201 -18.48 -1.06 6.21
C VAL A 201 -19.09 -1.77 4.99
N THR A 202 -18.35 -2.68 4.35
CA THR A 202 -18.86 -3.48 3.22
C THR A 202 -20.07 -4.34 3.64
N LEU A 203 -20.00 -5.02 4.79
CA LEU A 203 -21.13 -5.80 5.32
C LEU A 203 -22.36 -4.93 5.61
N VAL A 204 -22.17 -3.74 6.18
CA VAL A 204 -23.26 -2.79 6.43
C VAL A 204 -23.84 -2.23 5.11
N SER A 205 -23.00 -1.89 4.13
CA SER A 205 -23.43 -1.45 2.79
C SER A 205 -24.32 -2.49 2.10
N ILE A 206 -23.91 -3.76 2.19
CA ILE A 206 -24.64 -4.92 1.68
C ILE A 206 -25.96 -5.12 2.44
N ALA A 207 -25.94 -5.12 3.78
CA ALA A 207 -27.13 -5.34 4.60
C ALA A 207 -28.19 -4.25 4.45
N LEU A 208 -27.78 -3.01 4.14
CA LEU A 208 -28.66 -1.88 3.86
C LEU A 208 -29.14 -1.84 2.39
N GLY A 209 -28.72 -2.77 1.53
CA GLY A 209 -29.14 -2.86 0.14
C GLY A 209 -28.55 -1.79 -0.79
N PHE A 210 -27.58 -0.98 -0.32
CA PHE A 210 -26.89 0.00 -1.15
C PHE A 210 -25.93 -0.64 -2.17
N THR A 211 -25.67 -1.93 -2.04
CA THR A 211 -24.88 -2.73 -2.97
C THR A 211 -25.73 -3.94 -3.41
N PRO A 212 -26.02 -4.12 -4.71
CA PRO A 212 -26.94 -5.17 -5.15
C PRO A 212 -26.39 -6.58 -4.89
N PHE A 213 -27.20 -7.41 -4.23
CA PHE A 213 -26.84 -8.80 -3.93
C PHE A 213 -27.20 -9.71 -5.12
N GLY A 214 -26.35 -9.70 -6.15
CA GLY A 214 -26.65 -10.20 -7.51
C GLY A 214 -26.88 -11.71 -7.72
N GLY A 215 -27.14 -12.50 -6.68
CA GLY A 215 -27.41 -13.94 -6.78
C GLY A 215 -26.20 -14.82 -7.16
N VAL A 216 -26.24 -16.11 -6.80
CA VAL A 216 -25.06 -17.01 -6.79
C VAL A 216 -24.50 -17.35 -8.20
N VAL A 217 -25.17 -16.94 -9.29
CA VAL A 217 -24.75 -17.23 -10.68
C VAL A 217 -24.66 -15.97 -11.57
N SER A 218 -24.95 -14.79 -11.01
CA SER A 218 -24.76 -13.48 -11.67
C SER A 218 -24.02 -12.47 -10.78
N VAL A 219 -23.36 -12.97 -9.74
CA VAL A 219 -22.29 -12.26 -9.01
C VAL A 219 -20.96 -12.64 -9.64
N ASP A 220 -20.09 -11.66 -9.87
CA ASP A 220 -18.66 -11.87 -10.13
C ASP A 220 -18.00 -12.44 -8.86
N ILE A 221 -18.12 -13.75 -8.68
CA ILE A 221 -17.63 -14.50 -7.50
C ILE A 221 -16.08 -14.51 -7.41
N PHE A 222 -15.37 -13.93 -8.38
CA PHE A 222 -13.93 -14.10 -8.58
C PHE A 222 -13.05 -12.83 -8.53
N ASP A 223 -13.57 -11.65 -8.16
CA ASP A 223 -12.72 -10.45 -7.91
C ASP A 223 -12.74 -9.97 -6.43
N ASN A 224 -12.66 -10.90 -5.48
CA ASN A 224 -12.25 -10.54 -4.10
C ASN A 224 -11.63 -11.70 -3.31
N SER A 225 -10.32 -11.93 -3.50
CA SER A 225 -9.55 -12.99 -2.83
C SER A 225 -9.20 -12.69 -1.35
N GLY A 226 -10.19 -12.30 -0.54
CA GLY A 226 -10.00 -11.85 0.85
C GLY A 226 -10.20 -12.91 1.95
N THR A 227 -10.75 -14.09 1.65
CA THR A 227 -11.49 -14.92 2.62
C THR A 227 -10.74 -16.04 3.35
N LEU A 228 -9.49 -16.37 3.00
CA LEU A 228 -8.79 -17.55 3.56
C LEU A 228 -7.62 -17.27 4.53
N ILE A 229 -7.25 -16.01 4.78
CA ILE A 229 -6.10 -15.66 5.66
C ILE A 229 -6.53 -15.30 7.11
N GLY A 230 -7.84 -15.19 7.36
CA GLY A 230 -8.41 -14.73 8.64
C GLY A 230 -8.07 -15.55 9.90
N VAL A 231 -7.51 -16.76 9.77
CA VAL A 231 -7.25 -17.66 10.90
C VAL A 231 -5.83 -17.52 11.48
N ALA A 232 -4.85 -17.00 10.73
CA ALA A 232 -3.42 -17.13 11.08
C ALA A 232 -2.86 -16.04 12.02
N LYS A 233 -3.43 -14.82 12.07
CA LYS A 233 -2.83 -13.63 12.73
C LYS A 233 -3.00 -13.57 14.26
N ARG A 234 -3.10 -14.71 14.94
CA ARG A 234 -3.53 -14.79 16.36
C ARG A 234 -2.45 -14.48 17.44
N ALA A 235 -1.32 -13.82 17.14
CA ALA A 235 -0.25 -13.63 18.17
C ALA A 235 0.67 -12.35 18.14
N GLY A 236 1.18 -11.83 17.00
CA GLY A 236 1.98 -10.56 16.82
C GLY A 236 3.29 -10.31 17.64
N LEU A 237 3.89 -9.10 17.51
CA LEU A 237 4.90 -8.35 18.37
C LEU A 237 5.90 -7.47 17.54
N MET A 238 6.22 -6.20 17.94
CA MET A 238 7.57 -5.50 17.83
C MET A 238 7.62 -3.97 18.15
N GLY A 239 8.84 -3.37 18.23
CA GLY A 239 9.24 -2.05 18.80
C GLY A 239 9.77 -0.96 17.83
N LYS A 240 10.67 -0.04 18.24
CA LYS A 240 10.61 1.39 17.83
C LYS A 240 11.77 1.99 17.00
N ASP A 241 12.99 1.48 17.10
CA ASP A 241 14.13 2.36 17.48
C ASP A 241 15.00 3.00 16.35
N GLY A 242 14.36 3.50 15.28
CA GLY A 242 14.82 4.64 14.43
C GLY A 242 16.00 4.51 13.45
N HIS A 243 17.13 3.85 13.78
CA HIS A 243 18.33 3.77 12.90
C HIS A 243 18.39 2.46 12.08
N MET A 244 18.90 2.50 10.84
CA MET A 244 18.86 1.37 9.89
C MET A 244 20.26 0.93 9.35
N PRO A 245 20.98 -0.01 10.01
CA PRO A 245 22.40 -0.30 9.76
C PRO A 245 22.86 -1.04 8.46
N LYS A 246 22.03 -1.44 7.48
CA LYS A 246 22.52 -2.04 6.20
C LYS A 246 21.96 -1.37 4.91
N MET A 247 21.61 -0.08 4.99
CA MET A 247 20.80 0.67 4.01
C MET A 247 21.13 0.41 2.52
N GLY A 248 22.40 0.37 2.11
CA GLY A 248 22.78 0.12 0.71
C GLY A 248 22.22 -1.18 0.11
N ARG A 249 22.12 -2.28 0.87
CA ARG A 249 21.53 -3.53 0.37
C ARG A 249 20.02 -3.47 0.26
N ALA A 250 19.36 -2.76 1.18
CA ALA A 250 17.93 -2.53 1.14
C ALA A 250 17.53 -1.69 -0.08
N LEU A 251 18.34 -0.68 -0.43
CA LEU A 251 18.12 0.17 -1.61
C LEU A 251 18.33 -0.58 -2.95
N ILE A 252 19.20 -1.59 -2.99
CA ILE A 252 19.33 -2.48 -4.15
C ILE A 252 18.09 -3.37 -4.27
N ALA A 253 17.66 -4.02 -3.17
CA ALA A 253 16.45 -4.85 -3.16
C ALA A 253 15.19 -4.10 -3.60
N ASP A 254 15.02 -2.87 -3.10
CA ASP A 254 13.99 -1.91 -3.49
C ASP A 254 14.02 -1.60 -5.01
N SER A 255 15.18 -1.25 -5.55
CA SER A 255 15.31 -0.93 -6.98
C SER A 255 15.03 -2.16 -7.87
N THR A 256 15.47 -3.35 -7.46
CA THR A 256 15.17 -4.62 -8.17
C THR A 256 13.69 -4.95 -8.13
N ALA A 257 13.02 -4.74 -6.99
CA ALA A 257 11.57 -4.92 -6.88
C ALA A 257 10.79 -3.93 -7.78
N ALA A 258 11.24 -2.67 -7.86
CA ALA A 258 10.63 -1.65 -8.73
C ALA A 258 10.82 -1.96 -10.23
N MET A 259 12.01 -2.42 -10.65
CA MET A 259 12.25 -2.87 -12.03
C MET A 259 11.36 -4.06 -12.39
N ALA A 260 11.27 -5.08 -11.52
CA ALA A 260 10.42 -6.24 -11.77
C ALA A 260 8.92 -5.87 -11.79
N GLY A 261 8.48 -5.03 -10.84
CA GLY A 261 7.09 -4.60 -10.73
C GLY A 261 6.60 -3.66 -11.84
N SER A 262 7.50 -3.02 -12.58
CA SER A 262 7.15 -2.20 -13.77
C SER A 262 7.12 -3.00 -15.08
N LEU A 263 7.47 -4.28 -15.04
CA LEU A 263 7.38 -5.23 -16.16
C LEU A 263 6.21 -6.22 -16.02
N LEU A 264 5.48 -6.17 -14.89
CA LEU A 264 4.31 -7.02 -14.56
C LEU A 264 3.00 -6.26 -14.78
#